data_AF-A0A972HQG1-F1
#
_entry.id   AF-A0A972HQG1-F1
#
_cell.length_a   1.000
_cell.length_b   1.000
_cell.length_c   1.000
_cell.angle_alpha   90.00
_cell.angle_beta   90.00
_cell.angle_gamma   90.00
#
_symmetry.space_group_name_H-M   'P 1'
#
loop_
_entity.id
_entity.type
_entity.pdbx_description
1 polymer ?
#
loop_
_entity_poly.entity_id
_entity_poly.type
_entity_poly.pdbx_seq_one_letter_code
_entity_poly.pdbx_strand_id
1 'polypeptide(L)'
;MIGKPKSQLSLLDSAFNNRTKRSRSDQLLKQIDALVDWKRLEKEIEPLYKPSRRGRPTVPIIYSLKCLFLQYLYKLSDPQLKDALIDRLSLQRFLGIRFEEEIPDFTTIWRSQERLAKSGVLEKL
;
A
#
# COMPACT_ATOMS: atom_id res chain seq x y z
N MET A 1 -4.69 -1.36 12.68
CA MET A 1 -3.42 -0.79 12.21
C MET A 1 -3.30 -1.21 10.77
N ILE A 2 -3.42 -0.26 9.85
CA ILE A 2 -3.40 -0.48 8.40
C ILE A 2 -2.12 -1.25 8.05
N GLY A 3 -2.25 -2.30 7.24
CA GLY A 3 -1.10 -3.03 6.67
C GLY A 3 -0.34 -3.96 7.63
N LYS A 4 -0.86 -4.28 8.82
CA LYS A 4 -0.36 -5.45 9.57
C LYS A 4 -1.02 -6.72 9.02
N PRO A 5 -0.25 -7.78 8.67
CA PRO A 5 -0.86 -9.07 8.33
C PRO A 5 -1.50 -9.66 9.60
N LYS A 6 -2.81 -9.42 9.79
CA LYS A 6 -3.59 -10.19 10.77
C LYS A 6 -3.86 -11.55 10.14
N SER A 7 -3.45 -12.61 10.84
CA SER A 7 -3.45 -14.03 10.45
C SER A 7 -4.79 -14.60 9.95
N GLN A 8 -5.89 -13.85 10.01
CA GLN A 8 -7.23 -14.32 9.65
C GLN A 8 -7.93 -13.28 8.76
N LEU A 9 -8.27 -13.71 7.54
CA LEU A 9 -9.10 -12.95 6.61
C LEU A 9 -10.53 -12.85 7.16
N SER A 10 -11.16 -11.68 7.01
CA SER A 10 -12.59 -11.56 7.30
C SER A 10 -13.40 -12.46 6.36
N LEU A 11 -14.59 -12.85 6.80
CA LEU A 11 -15.60 -13.50 5.96
C LEU A 11 -15.83 -12.69 4.67
N LEU A 12 -15.94 -11.37 4.80
CA LEU A 12 -16.12 -10.47 3.65
C LEU A 12 -14.90 -10.52 2.72
N ASP A 13 -13.70 -10.41 3.27
CA ASP A 13 -12.45 -10.49 2.49
C ASP A 13 -12.38 -11.82 1.70
N SER A 14 -12.77 -12.94 2.31
CA SER A 14 -12.82 -14.26 1.66
C SER A 14 -13.85 -14.31 0.53
N ALA A 15 -15.07 -13.80 0.76
CA ALA A 15 -16.12 -13.76 -0.25
C ALA A 15 -15.75 -12.91 -1.48
N PHE A 16 -15.08 -11.77 -1.27
CA PHE A 16 -14.59 -10.93 -2.37
C PHE A 16 -13.35 -11.52 -3.03
N ASN A 17 -12.50 -12.24 -2.29
CA ASN A 17 -11.31 -12.87 -2.83
C ASN A 17 -11.59 -14.14 -3.64
N ASN A 18 -12.70 -14.85 -3.39
CA ASN A 18 -13.04 -16.07 -4.11
C ASN A 18 -13.83 -15.83 -5.42
N ARG A 19 -13.92 -14.59 -5.92
CA ARG A 19 -14.56 -14.30 -7.21
C ARG A 19 -13.76 -14.88 -8.38
N THR A 20 -14.43 -15.66 -9.22
CA THR A 20 -13.84 -16.39 -10.37
C THR A 20 -13.36 -15.46 -11.49
N LYS A 21 -14.01 -14.31 -11.71
CA LYS A 21 -13.63 -13.33 -12.72
C LYS A 21 -12.90 -12.15 -12.06
N ARG A 22 -11.64 -11.92 -12.46
CA ARG A 22 -10.82 -10.77 -12.04
C ARG A 22 -10.55 -9.85 -13.22
N SER A 23 -10.39 -8.56 -12.97
CA SER A 23 -10.00 -7.61 -14.02
C SER A 23 -8.54 -7.83 -14.43
N ARG A 24 -8.20 -7.39 -15.64
CA ARG A 24 -6.79 -7.40 -16.11
C ARG A 24 -5.86 -6.61 -15.18
N SER A 25 -6.35 -5.50 -14.62
CA SER A 25 -5.60 -4.71 -13.64
C SER A 25 -5.30 -5.49 -12.36
N ASP A 26 -6.27 -6.24 -11.84
CA ASP A 26 -6.11 -7.02 -10.62
C ASP A 26 -5.15 -8.21 -10.83
N GLN A 27 -5.18 -8.83 -12.01
CA GLN A 27 -4.22 -9.87 -12.38
C GLN A 27 -2.79 -9.32 -12.48
N LEU A 28 -2.61 -8.17 -13.12
CA LEU A 28 -1.32 -7.50 -13.23
C LEU A 28 -0.77 -7.12 -11.85
N LEU A 29 -1.60 -6.53 -10.99
CA LEU A 29 -1.19 -6.18 -9.63
C LEU A 29 -0.81 -7.41 -8.80
N LYS A 30 -1.53 -8.52 -8.96
CA LYS A 30 -1.16 -9.80 -8.32
C LYS A 30 0.18 -10.33 -8.81
N GLN A 31 0.48 -10.20 -10.11
CA GLN A 31 1.78 -10.60 -10.67
C GLN A 31 2.91 -9.72 -10.11
N ILE A 32 2.72 -8.40 -10.08
CA ILE A 32 3.69 -7.48 -9.48
C ILE A 32 3.92 -7.82 -8.01
N ASP A 33 2.84 -8.05 -7.26
CA ASP A 33 2.93 -8.39 -5.83
C ASP A 33 3.71 -9.67 -5.57
N ALA A 34 3.65 -10.65 -6.49
CA ALA A 34 4.39 -11.90 -6.40
C ALA A 34 5.85 -11.80 -6.89
N LEU A 35 6.14 -10.87 -7.81
CA LEU A 35 7.48 -10.69 -8.38
C LEU A 35 8.39 -9.82 -7.49
N VAL A 36 7.81 -8.85 -6.78
CA VAL A 36 8.57 -7.92 -5.95
C VAL A 36 8.81 -8.52 -4.55
N ASP A 37 10.07 -8.61 -4.13
CA ASP A 37 10.41 -9.00 -2.76
C ASP A 37 10.21 -7.83 -1.80
N TRP A 38 8.95 -7.62 -1.39
CA TRP A 38 8.59 -6.57 -0.44
C TRP A 38 9.34 -6.71 0.89
N LYS A 39 9.58 -7.93 1.38
CA LYS A 39 10.27 -8.13 2.66
C LYS A 39 11.72 -7.66 2.59
N ARG A 40 12.39 -7.89 1.46
CA ARG A 40 13.73 -7.36 1.23
C ARG A 40 13.73 -5.83 1.18
N LEU A 41 12.80 -5.23 0.43
CA LEU A 41 12.65 -3.78 0.38
C LEU A 41 12.38 -3.17 1.76
N GLU A 42 11.50 -3.80 2.55
CA GLU A 42 11.24 -3.37 3.93
C GLU A 42 12.52 -3.34 4.76
N LYS A 43 13.32 -4.42 4.73
CA LYS A 43 14.58 -4.51 5.48
C LYS A 43 15.63 -3.51 5.04
N GLU A 44 15.70 -3.18 3.76
CA GLU A 44 16.66 -2.19 3.25
C GLU A 44 16.26 -0.76 3.64
N ILE A 45 14.95 -0.51 3.80
CA ILE A 45 14.38 0.82 4.04
C ILE A 45 14.16 1.10 5.53
N GLU A 46 13.85 0.07 6.33
CA GLU A 46 13.59 0.17 7.76
C GLU A 46 14.72 0.90 8.54
N PRO A 47 16.03 0.68 8.28
CA PRO A 47 17.10 1.43 8.95
C PRO A 47 17.10 2.92 8.63
N LEU A 48 16.62 3.29 7.45
CA LEU A 48 16.59 4.66 6.93
C LEU A 48 15.29 5.38 7.35
N TYR A 49 14.28 4.63 7.76
CA TYR A 49 12.97 5.13 8.15
C TYR A 49 12.81 5.13 9.67
N LYS A 50 13.00 6.30 10.30
CA LYS A 50 12.71 6.47 11.73
C LYS A 50 11.20 6.70 11.91
N PRO A 51 10.43 5.77 12.50
CA PRO A 51 9.02 6.01 12.80
C PRO A 51 8.90 7.20 13.77
N SER A 52 7.92 8.08 13.52
CA SER A 52 7.67 9.19 14.43
C SER A 52 7.27 8.66 15.81
N ARG A 53 8.01 9.02 16.86
CA ARG A 53 7.69 8.68 18.27
C ARG A 53 6.50 9.47 18.85
N ARG A 54 5.96 10.47 18.13
CA ARG A 54 4.82 11.30 18.56
C ARG A 54 3.80 11.50 17.41
N GLY A 55 2.51 11.34 17.71
CA GLY A 55 1.39 11.65 16.78
C GLY A 55 0.65 10.42 16.22
N ARG A 56 -0.21 10.64 15.20
CA ARG A 56 -1.03 9.62 14.52
C ARG A 56 -0.12 8.46 14.06
N PRO A 57 -0.51 7.19 14.28
CA PRO A 57 0.32 6.04 13.91
C PRO A 57 0.72 6.13 12.44
N THR A 58 2.02 5.98 12.20
CA THR A 58 2.61 6.04 10.87
C THR A 58 2.14 4.83 10.05
N VAL A 59 1.71 5.06 8.81
CA VAL A 59 1.41 3.97 7.87
C VAL A 59 2.66 3.10 7.68
N PRO A 60 2.52 1.78 7.49
CA PRO A 60 3.67 0.92 7.23
C PRO A 60 4.46 1.39 5.99
N ILE A 61 5.77 1.19 6.00
CA ILE A 61 6.66 1.53 4.88
C ILE A 61 6.20 0.86 3.59
N ILE A 62 5.90 -0.45 3.67
CA ILE A 62 5.43 -1.22 2.51
C ILE A 62 4.14 -0.66 1.92
N TYR A 63 3.22 -0.22 2.77
CA TYR A 63 2.00 0.44 2.31
C TYR A 63 2.34 1.67 1.46
N SER A 64 3.24 2.52 1.97
CA SER A 64 3.66 3.74 1.29
C SER A 64 4.39 3.47 -0.03
N LEU A 65 5.22 2.42 -0.10
CA LEU A 65 5.90 2.01 -1.33
C LEU A 65 4.91 1.50 -2.37
N LYS A 66 3.97 0.65 -1.96
CA LYS A 66 2.93 0.16 -2.87
C LYS A 66 2.04 1.29 -3.38
N CYS A 67 1.75 2.31 -2.55
CA CYS A 67 1.09 3.54 -3.01
C CYS A 67 1.88 4.26 -4.12
N LEU A 68 3.20 4.40 -3.98
CA LEU A 68 4.06 4.99 -5.02
C LEU A 68 4.01 4.17 -6.32
N PHE A 69 4.04 2.84 -6.22
CA PHE A 69 3.87 1.96 -7.38
C PHE A 69 2.52 2.20 -8.09
N LEU A 70 1.43 2.28 -7.34
CA LEU A 70 0.11 2.56 -7.91
C LEU A 70 0.04 3.93 -8.58
N GLN A 71 0.63 4.96 -7.97
CA GLN A 71 0.70 6.30 -8.54
C GLN A 71 1.51 6.31 -9.84
N TYR A 72 2.64 5.60 -9.89
CA TYR A 72 3.44 5.47 -11.09
C TYR A 72 2.70 4.71 -12.21
N LEU A 73 2.14 3.53 -11.90
CA LEU A 73 1.47 2.67 -12.87
C LEU A 73 0.21 3.32 -13.48
N TYR A 74 -0.55 4.05 -12.67
CA TYR A 74 -1.83 4.64 -13.08
C TYR A 74 -1.77 6.16 -13.27
N LYS A 75 -0.59 6.78 -13.15
CA LYS A 75 -0.37 8.24 -13.26
C LYS A 75 -1.29 9.05 -12.34
N LEU A 76 -1.39 8.64 -11.07
CA LEU A 76 -2.28 9.24 -10.08
C LEU A 76 -1.52 10.21 -9.17
N SER A 77 -2.16 11.33 -8.83
CA SER A 77 -1.75 12.19 -7.70
C SER A 77 -2.18 11.59 -6.34
N ASP A 78 -1.72 12.15 -5.21
CA ASP A 78 -2.14 11.70 -3.87
C ASP A 78 -3.68 11.74 -3.66
N PRO A 79 -4.39 12.84 -4.01
CA PRO A 79 -5.85 12.85 -3.91
C PRO A 79 -6.51 11.80 -4.82
N GLN A 80 -6.02 11.67 -6.07
CA GLN A 80 -6.55 10.71 -7.02
C GLN A 80 -6.32 9.26 -6.59
N LEU A 81 -5.19 8.96 -5.94
CA LEU A 81 -4.93 7.65 -5.37
C LEU A 81 -5.95 7.33 -4.27
N LYS A 82 -6.24 8.28 -3.38
CA LYS A 82 -7.24 8.10 -2.32
C LYS A 82 -8.62 7.81 -2.91
N ASP A 83 -9.06 8.59 -3.89
CA ASP A 83 -10.35 8.36 -4.56
C ASP A 83 -10.36 7.00 -5.30
N ALA A 84 -9.29 6.67 -6.02
CA ALA A 84 -9.16 5.37 -6.69
C ALA A 84 -9.16 4.19 -5.70
N LEU A 85 -8.61 4.36 -4.50
CA LEU A 85 -8.66 3.35 -3.45
C LEU A 85 -10.07 3.15 -2.92
N ILE A 86 -10.87 4.21 -2.81
CA ILE A 86 -12.29 4.12 -2.40
C ILE A 86 -13.07 3.30 -3.45
N ASP A 87 -12.85 3.58 -4.74
CA ASP A 87 -13.63 2.99 -5.82
C ASP A 87 -13.19 1.56 -6.22
N ARG A 88 -11.90 1.24 -6.07
CA ARG A 88 -11.31 0.04 -6.70
C ARG A 88 -10.74 -0.92 -5.67
N LEU A 89 -11.52 -1.98 -5.38
CA LEU A 89 -11.11 -3.08 -4.51
C LEU A 89 -9.82 -3.80 -4.98
N SER A 90 -9.48 -3.77 -6.27
CA SER A 90 -8.21 -4.33 -6.76
C SER A 90 -6.99 -3.59 -6.21
N LEU A 91 -7.08 -2.28 -6.05
CA LEU A 91 -6.01 -1.46 -5.48
C LEU A 91 -5.90 -1.71 -3.98
N GLN A 92 -7.04 -1.78 -3.28
CA GLN A 92 -7.08 -2.12 -1.85
C GLN A 92 -6.43 -3.47 -1.57
N ARG A 93 -6.76 -4.50 -2.37
CA ARG A 93 -6.13 -5.83 -2.26
C ARG A 93 -4.63 -5.79 -2.47
N PHE A 94 -4.16 -5.06 -3.48
CA PHE A 94 -2.73 -4.90 -3.71
C PHE A 94 -2.02 -4.26 -2.52
N LEU A 95 -2.62 -3.24 -1.90
CA LEU A 95 -2.13 -2.60 -0.68
C LEU A 95 -2.29 -3.45 0.60
N GLY A 96 -3.03 -4.56 0.53
CA GLY A 96 -3.34 -5.40 1.70
C GLY A 96 -4.32 -4.75 2.67
N ILE A 97 -5.14 -3.79 2.20
CA ILE A 97 -6.22 -3.18 2.98
C ILE A 97 -7.38 -4.18 3.06
N ARG A 98 -7.85 -4.46 4.26
CA ARG A 98 -9.07 -5.26 4.45
C ARG A 98 -10.32 -4.42 4.20
N PHE A 99 -11.42 -5.06 3.84
CA PHE A 99 -12.66 -4.33 3.54
C PHE A 99 -13.17 -3.46 4.70
N GLU A 100 -12.89 -3.87 5.94
CA GLU A 100 -13.30 -3.17 7.17
C GLU A 100 -12.32 -2.06 7.59
N GLU A 101 -11.15 -1.96 6.95
CA GLU A 101 -10.13 -0.98 7.30
C GLU A 101 -10.38 0.34 6.59
N GLU A 102 -10.24 1.43 7.34
CA GLU A 102 -10.38 2.77 6.80
C GLU A 102 -9.18 3.12 5.91
N ILE A 103 -9.48 3.70 4.74
CA ILE A 103 -8.48 4.21 3.82
C ILE A 103 -7.88 5.47 4.44
N PRO A 104 -6.55 5.55 4.63
CA PRO A 104 -5.93 6.72 5.23
C PRO A 104 -6.05 7.94 4.31
N ASP A 105 -6.18 9.13 4.92
CA ASP A 105 -6.23 10.40 4.20
C ASP A 105 -5.02 10.58 3.27
N PHE A 106 -5.23 11.28 2.15
CA PHE A 106 -4.15 11.60 1.19
C PHE A 106 -2.97 12.31 1.87
N THR A 107 -3.22 13.17 2.87
CA THR A 107 -2.16 13.85 3.63
C THR A 107 -1.29 12.88 4.44
N THR A 108 -1.84 11.73 4.84
CA THR A 108 -1.12 10.68 5.55
C THR A 108 -0.19 9.94 4.59
N ILE A 109 -0.67 9.64 3.38
CA ILE A 109 0.12 9.03 2.30
C ILE A 109 1.26 9.97 1.91
N TRP A 110 0.95 11.23 1.60
CA TRP A 110 1.92 12.25 1.24
C TRP A 110 3.03 12.41 2.29
N ARG A 111 2.67 12.56 3.57
CA ARG A 111 3.67 12.68 4.66
C ARG A 111 4.59 11.46 4.76
N SER A 112 4.09 10.27 4.42
CA SER A 112 4.91 9.05 4.42
C SER A 112 5.88 9.04 3.25
N GLN A 113 5.42 9.43 2.07
CA GLN A 113 6.25 9.53 0.87
C GLN A 113 7.32 10.62 1.01
N GLU A 114 6.97 11.77 1.59
CA GLU A 114 7.92 12.84 1.87
C GLU A 114 9.05 12.36 2.80
N ARG A 115 8.73 11.52 3.80
CA ARG A 115 9.75 10.90 4.66
C ARG A 115 10.63 9.92 3.90
N LEU A 116 10.06 9.11 3.01
CA LEU A 116 10.81 8.18 2.15
C LEU A 116 11.72 8.91 1.16
N ALA A 117 11.28 10.04 0.62
CA ALA A 117 12.11 10.88 -0.25
C ALA A 117 13.28 11.49 0.54
N LYS A 118 13.00 12.04 1.73
CA LYS A 118 14.04 12.64 2.60
C LYS A 118 15.07 11.64 3.12
N SER A 119 14.75 10.34 3.16
CA SER A 119 15.70 9.32 3.60
C SER A 119 16.69 8.91 2.51
N GLY A 120 16.60 9.46 1.29
CA GLY A 120 17.47 9.12 0.15
C GLY A 120 17.30 7.68 -0.36
N VAL A 121 16.23 7.01 0.08
CA VAL A 121 15.92 5.61 -0.30
C VAL A 121 15.57 5.52 -1.78
N LEU A 122 14.78 6.48 -2.28
CA LEU A 122 14.31 6.48 -3.66
C LEU A 122 15.46 6.66 -4.67
N GLU A 123 16.59 7.22 -4.26
CA GLU A 123 17.78 7.37 -5.12
C GLU A 123 18.64 6.10 -5.18
N LYS A 124 18.39 5.13 -4.30
CA LYS A 124 19.14 3.87 -4.19
C LYS A 124 18.41 2.66 -4.75
N LEU A 125 17.14 2.83 -5.14
CA LEU A 125 16.27 1.81 -5.74
C LEU A 125 16.29 1.91 -7.26
#